data_AF-A2BUW4-F1
#
_entry.id   AF-A2BUW4-F1
#
_cell.length_a   1.000
_cell.length_b   1.000
_cell.length_c   1.000
_cell.angle_alpha   90.00
_cell.angle_beta   90.00
_cell.angle_gamma   90.00
#
_symmetry.space_group_name_H-M   'P 1'
#
loop_
_entity.id
_entity.type
_entity.pdbx_description
1 polymer ?
#
loop_
_entity_poly.entity_id
_entity_poly.type
_entity_poly.pdbx_seq_one_letter_code
_entity_poly.pdbx_strand_id
1 'polypeptide(L)'
;MVSSEVYEFLFVNPGDYVMVRNDNTLENVQNGQNNYWIGQVINCIGGARNPNSWTLFQVADIDNGEIKIINADTVERILKKAEH
;
A
#
# COMPACT_ATOMS: atom_id res chain seq x y z
N MET A 1 -5.32 21.84 18.44
CA MET A 1 -4.05 21.30 17.93
C MET A 1 -4.39 20.01 17.21
N VAL A 2 -4.57 20.07 15.89
CA VAL A 2 -4.81 18.85 15.11
C VAL A 2 -3.44 18.20 14.90
N SER A 3 -3.21 17.08 15.58
CA SER A 3 -2.06 16.23 15.27
C SER A 3 -2.23 15.84 13.81
N SER A 4 -1.45 16.48 12.93
CA SER A 4 -1.42 16.13 11.52
C SER A 4 -0.69 14.81 11.47
N GLU A 5 -1.45 13.71 11.62
CA GLU A 5 -1.02 12.38 11.23
C GLU A 5 -0.81 12.48 9.73
N VAL A 6 0.40 12.88 9.34
CA VAL A 6 0.76 12.97 7.94
C VAL A 6 0.80 11.54 7.46
N TYR A 7 -0.30 11.10 6.88
CA TYR A 7 -0.46 9.75 6.40
C TYR A 7 0.71 9.43 5.46
N GLU A 8 1.59 8.51 5.86
CA GLU A 8 2.80 8.19 5.09
C GLU A 8 2.46 7.73 3.67
N PHE A 9 1.26 7.18 3.46
CA PHE A 9 0.75 6.83 2.13
C PHE A 9 0.65 8.02 1.16
N LEU A 10 0.52 9.26 1.66
CA LEU A 10 0.52 10.48 0.83
C LEU A 10 1.90 10.79 0.23
N PHE A 11 2.96 10.14 0.70
CA PHE A 11 4.32 10.29 0.19
C PHE A 11 4.82 9.08 -0.60
N VAL A 12 3.94 8.13 -0.88
CA VAL A 12 4.26 6.95 -1.69
C VAL A 12 4.46 7.37 -3.15
N ASN A 13 5.63 7.07 -3.68
CA ASN A 13 5.98 7.27 -5.08
C ASN A 13 6.10 5.93 -5.81
N PRO A 14 5.87 5.91 -7.13
CA PRO A 14 6.18 4.74 -7.94
C PRO A 14 7.65 4.36 -7.78
N GLY A 15 7.91 3.10 -7.41
CA GLY A 15 9.21 2.54 -7.05
C GLY A 15 9.39 2.28 -5.56
N ASP A 16 8.58 2.90 -4.69
CA ASP A 16 8.65 2.69 -3.24
C ASP A 16 8.17 1.28 -2.86
N TYR A 17 8.79 0.70 -1.84
CA TYR A 17 8.36 -0.54 -1.22
C TYR A 17 7.48 -0.22 -0.03
N VAL A 18 6.26 -0.72 -0.05
CA VAL A 18 5.24 -0.48 0.98
C VAL A 18 4.84 -1.79 1.65
N MET A 19 4.52 -1.70 2.93
CA MET A 19 3.89 -2.78 3.66
C MET A 19 2.37 -2.65 3.53
N VAL A 20 1.75 -3.68 2.98
CA VAL A 20 0.34 -3.71 2.67
C VAL A 20 -0.33 -4.71 3.57
N ARG A 21 -1.39 -4.29 4.27
CA ARG A 21 -2.21 -5.19 5.05
C ARG A 21 -3.10 -6.04 4.12
N ASN A 22 -3.22 -7.32 4.36
CA ASN A 22 -4.18 -8.14 3.63
C ASN A 22 -5.55 -8.01 4.30
N ASP A 23 -6.50 -7.37 3.61
CA ASP A 23 -7.88 -7.21 4.09
C ASP A 23 -8.73 -8.49 3.92
N ASN A 24 -8.25 -9.49 3.17
CA ASN A 24 -8.95 -10.77 2.98
C ASN A 24 -8.72 -11.73 4.15
N THR A 25 -9.22 -11.37 5.33
CA THR A 25 -9.18 -12.22 6.53
C THR A 25 -10.38 -13.13 6.68
N LEU A 26 -10.81 -13.82 5.61
CA LEU A 26 -11.83 -14.87 5.72
C LEU A 26 -11.31 -16.29 5.45
N GLU A 27 -10.13 -16.48 4.83
CA GLU A 27 -9.71 -17.83 4.42
C GLU A 27 -8.46 -18.39 5.13
N ASN A 28 -7.74 -17.61 5.94
CA ASN A 28 -6.46 -18.07 6.53
C ASN A 28 -6.34 -17.91 8.06
N VAL A 29 -7.45 -17.98 8.80
CA VAL A 29 -7.50 -17.97 10.28
C VAL A 29 -7.01 -19.30 10.90
N GLN A 30 -6.03 -19.96 10.29
CA GLN A 30 -5.49 -21.23 10.82
C GLN A 30 -3.99 -21.18 11.14
N ASN A 31 -3.23 -20.15 10.73
CA ASN A 31 -1.77 -20.23 10.87
C ASN A 31 -1.05 -19.03 11.48
N GLY A 32 -1.74 -18.02 12.02
CA GLY A 32 -1.08 -16.93 12.77
C GLY A 32 0.02 -16.19 12.01
N GLN A 33 0.07 -16.34 10.68
CA GLN A 33 1.08 -15.74 9.81
C GLN A 33 0.58 -14.36 9.40
N ASN A 34 1.22 -13.36 9.97
CA ASN A 34 1.18 -11.93 9.67
C ASN A 34 0.37 -11.55 8.42
N ASN A 35 -0.77 -10.89 8.64
CA ASN A 35 -1.66 -10.36 7.59
C ASN A 35 -1.05 -9.19 6.80
N TYR A 36 0.25 -9.21 6.52
CA TYR A 36 0.95 -8.13 5.86
C TYR A 36 1.89 -8.71 4.82
N TRP A 37 1.89 -8.12 3.63
CA TRP A 37 2.81 -8.46 2.55
C TRP A 37 3.57 -7.20 2.11
N ILE A 38 4.70 -7.41 1.45
CA ILE A 38 5.52 -6.32 0.96
C ILE A 38 5.31 -6.21 -0.53
N GLY A 39 5.06 -5.00 -0.99
CA GLY A 39 4.89 -4.76 -2.41
C GLY A 39 5.59 -3.51 -2.87
N GLN A 40 6.05 -3.53 -4.12
CA GLN A 40 6.61 -2.37 -4.78
C GLN A 40 5.49 -1.61 -5.49
N VAL A 41 5.35 -0.32 -5.20
CA VAL A 41 4.38 0.54 -5.88
C VAL A 41 4.82 0.74 -7.31
N ILE A 42 3.95 0.38 -8.25
CA ILE A 42 4.16 0.57 -9.69
C ILE A 42 3.55 1.89 -10.12
N ASN A 43 2.33 2.19 -9.63
CA ASN A 43 1.61 3.39 -10.02
C ASN A 43 0.61 3.83 -8.94
N CYS A 44 0.42 5.13 -8.82
CA CYS A 44 -0.54 5.74 -7.90
C CYS A 44 -1.76 6.22 -8.68
N ILE A 45 -2.95 5.71 -8.35
CA ILE A 45 -4.20 6.00 -9.05
C ILE A 45 -5.04 6.94 -8.18
N GLY A 46 -5.16 8.19 -8.64
CA GLY A 46 -6.04 9.20 -8.04
C GLY A 46 -7.50 8.84 -8.21
N GLY A 47 -8.32 9.16 -7.20
CA GLY A 47 -9.76 8.92 -7.26
C GLY A 47 -10.44 9.80 -8.31
N ALA A 48 -11.41 9.24 -9.04
CA ALA A 48 -12.15 9.94 -10.09
C ALA A 48 -12.82 11.25 -9.64
N ARG A 49 -13.07 11.42 -8.33
CA ARG A 49 -13.69 12.60 -7.72
C ARG A 49 -12.69 13.64 -7.21
N ASN A 50 -11.47 13.25 -6.87
CA ASN A 50 -10.43 14.14 -6.35
C ASN A 50 -9.06 13.61 -6.79
N PRO A 51 -8.41 14.20 -7.80
CA PRO A 51 -7.08 13.77 -8.23
C PRO A 51 -6.00 13.97 -7.14
N ASN A 52 -6.28 14.81 -6.14
CA ASN A 52 -5.42 15.02 -4.97
C ASN A 52 -5.56 13.94 -3.88
N SER A 53 -6.54 13.03 -3.98
CA SER A 53 -6.69 11.91 -3.07
C SER A 53 -6.37 10.62 -3.81
N TRP A 54 -5.15 10.13 -3.60
CA TRP A 54 -4.75 8.80 -4.08
C TRP A 54 -5.64 7.78 -3.39
N THR A 55 -6.51 7.14 -4.18
CA THR A 55 -7.52 6.21 -3.63
C THR A 55 -7.03 4.78 -3.78
N LEU A 56 -6.30 4.49 -4.87
CA LEU A 56 -5.81 3.18 -5.21
C LEU A 56 -4.31 3.23 -5.54
N PHE A 57 -3.57 2.21 -5.12
CA PHE A 57 -2.19 1.99 -5.53
C PHE A 57 -2.08 0.66 -6.26
N GLN A 58 -1.39 0.68 -7.39
CA GLN A 58 -0.99 -0.53 -8.09
C GLN A 58 0.34 -0.98 -7.51
N VAL A 59 0.35 -2.16 -6.90
CA VAL A 59 1.50 -2.68 -6.14
C VAL A 59 1.83 -4.09 -6.64
N ALA A 60 3.10 -4.32 -6.99
CA ALA A 60 3.64 -5.64 -7.29
C ALA A 60 4.11 -6.33 -6.01
N ASP A 61 3.57 -7.50 -5.73
CA ASP A 61 4.04 -8.40 -4.68
C ASP A 61 5.50 -8.80 -4.96
N ILE A 62 6.41 -8.58 -4.02
CA ILE A 62 7.83 -8.89 -4.24
C ILE A 62 8.13 -10.38 -4.16
N ASP A 63 7.27 -11.14 -3.49
CA ASP A 63 7.44 -12.57 -3.27
C ASP A 63 7.06 -13.38 -4.52
N ASN A 64 5.96 -13.02 -5.19
CA ASN A 64 5.41 -13.76 -6.34
C ASN A 64 5.39 -12.97 -7.65
N GLY A 65 5.61 -11.65 -7.59
CA GLY A 65 5.51 -10.76 -8.76
C GLY A 65 4.08 -10.45 -9.20
N GLU A 66 3.07 -10.81 -8.40
CA GLU A 66 1.67 -10.53 -8.74
C GLU A 66 1.34 -9.04 -8.57
N ILE A 67 0.71 -8.44 -9.58
CA ILE A 67 0.29 -7.04 -9.52
C ILE A 67 -1.12 -6.97 -8.97
N LYS A 68 -1.27 -6.35 -7.79
CA LYS A 68 -2.56 -6.12 -7.12
C LYS A 68 -2.85 -4.62 -7.04
N ILE A 69 -4.11 -4.26 -7.21
CA ILE A 69 -4.58 -2.89 -6.95
C ILE A 69 -5.18 -2.87 -5.56
N ILE A 70 -4.60 -2.08 -4.66
CA ILE A 70 -5.02 -1.96 -3.27
C ILE A 70 -5.51 -0.55 -2.97
N ASN A 71 -6.29 -0.38 -1.90
CA ASN A 71 -6.63 0.96 -1.42
C ASN A 71 -5.43 1.59 -0.73
N ALA A 72 -5.38 2.93 -0.79
CA ALA A 72 -4.33 3.69 -0.09
C ALA A 72 -4.34 3.49 1.43
N ASP A 73 -5.53 3.29 1.99
CA ASP A 73 -5.75 2.98 3.41
C ASP A 73 -5.13 1.65 3.84
N THR A 74 -4.94 0.72 2.92
CA THR A 74 -4.36 -0.60 3.18
C THR A 74 -2.83 -0.55 3.34
N VAL A 75 -2.20 0.56 2.96
CA VAL A 75 -0.77 0.79 3.14
C VAL A 75 -0.52 1.23 4.57
N GLU A 76 0.14 0.38 5.35
CA GLU A 76 0.50 0.68 6.74
C GLU A 76 1.70 1.63 6.82
N ARG A 77 2.75 1.34 6.05
CA ARG A 77 3.99 2.13 6.06
C ARG A 77 4.85 1.91 4.82
N ILE A 78 5.75 2.85 4.56
CA ILE A 78 6.79 2.73 3.54
C ILE A 78 8.01 2.06 4.17
N LEU A 79 8.49 0.95 3.58
CA LEU A 79 9.65 0.21 4.05
C LEU A 79 10.95 0.72 3.41
N LYS A 80 10.91 1.02 2.12
CA LYS A 80 12.06 1.53 1.38
C LYS A 80 11.56 2.54 0.35
N LYS A 81 12.19 3.71 0.32
CA LYS A 81 11.95 4.66 -0.76
C LYS A 81 12.76 4.30 -2.00
N ALA A 82 12.23 4.56 -3.18
CA ALA A 82 12.97 4.53 -4.41
C ALA A 82 14.17 5.47 -4.28
N GLU A 83 15.38 4.91 -4.32
CA GLU A 83 16.60 5.71 -4.34
C GLU A 83 16.69 6.34 -5.74
N HIS A 84 16.51 7.66 -5.81
CA HIS A 84 16.67 8.46 -7.02
C HIS A 84 18.03 9.16 -7.00
#